data_AF-A0A6J6CK24-F1
#
_entry.id   AF-A0A6J6CK24-F1
#
_cell.length_a   1.000
_cell.length_b   1.000
_cell.length_c   1.000
_cell.angle_alpha   90.00
_cell.angle_beta   90.00
_cell.angle_gamma   90.00
#
_symmetry.space_group_name_H-M   'P 1'
#
loop_
_entity.id
_entity.type
_entity.pdbx_description
1 polymer ?
#
loop_
_entity_poly.entity_id
_entity_poly.type
_entity_poly.pdbx_seq_one_letter_code
_entity_poly.pdbx_strand_id
1 'polypeptide(L)' 'MDNSISADQIEIDLAKIKERVKAVNDLPLAEHSAEFERIHAQLQQALTNLDGV' A
#
# COMPACT_ATOMS: atom_id res chain seq x y z
N MET A 1 -21.65 10.44 -6.57
CA MET A 1 -21.23 9.10 -6.14
C MET A 1 -20.55 9.30 -4.81
N ASP A 2 -21.17 8.86 -3.73
CA ASP A 2 -20.58 8.90 -2.39
C ASP A 2 -19.45 7.87 -2.39
N ASN A 3 -18.20 8.35 -2.43
CA ASN A 3 -17.01 7.50 -2.37
C ASN A 3 -16.71 7.18 -0.90
N SER A 4 -17.67 6.54 -0.23
CA SER A 4 -17.47 6.01 1.11
C SER A 4 -16.57 4.77 1.02
N ILE A 5 -15.27 4.98 1.18
CA ILE A 5 -14.32 3.88 1.34
C ILE A 5 -14.67 3.14 2.63
N SER A 6 -15.04 1.88 2.51
CA SER A 6 -15.44 1.05 3.66
C SER A 6 -14.20 0.67 4.48
N ALA A 7 -14.34 0.58 5.80
CA ALA A 7 -13.26 0.18 6.71
C ALA A 7 -12.63 -1.16 6.30
N ASP A 8 -13.44 -2.10 5.81
CA ASP A 8 -12.98 -3.39 5.29
C ASP A 8 -12.03 -3.25 4.08
N GLN A 9 -12.29 -2.27 3.20
CA GLN A 9 -11.44 -2.00 2.04
C GLN A 9 -10.08 -1.45 2.47
N ILE A 10 -10.07 -0.56 3.46
CA ILE A 10 -8.83 -0.03 4.07
C ILE A 10 -8.02 -1.16 4.71
N GLU A 11 -8.68 -2.06 5.46
CA GLU A 11 -8.01 -3.19 6.10
C GLU A 11 -7.40 -4.15 5.08
N ILE A 12 -8.15 -4.49 4.02
CA ILE A 12 -7.67 -5.32 2.91
C ILE A 12 -6.45 -4.69 2.22
N ASP A 13 -6.49 -3.38 1.96
CA ASP A 13 -5.40 -2.71 1.25
C ASP A 13 -4.14 -2.58 2.12
N LEU A 14 -4.28 -2.32 3.42
CA LEU A 14 -3.16 -2.36 4.36
C LEU A 14 -2.57 -3.76 4.52
N ALA A 15 -3.39 -4.82 4.49
CA ALA A 15 -2.92 -6.20 4.54
C ALA A 15 -2.03 -6.54 3.33
N LYS A 16 -2.47 -6.18 2.12
CA LYS A 16 -1.68 -6.35 0.88
C LYS A 16 -0.36 -5.60 0.92
N ILE A 17 -0.36 -4.37 1.43
CA ILE A 17 0.87 -3.57 1.57
C ILE A 17 1.86 -4.28 2.53
N LYS A 18 1.38 -4.82 3.65
CA LYS A 18 2.22 -5.57 4.59
C LYS A 18 2.83 -6.82 3.95
N GLU A 19 2.07 -7.54 3.14
CA GLU A 19 2.60 -8.69 2.38
C GLU A 19 3.68 -8.26 1.40
N ARG A 20 3.47 -7.17 0.66
CA ARG A 20 4.48 -6.64 -0.27
C ARG A 20 5.77 -6.23 0.44
N VAL A 21 5.67 -5.57 1.60
CA VAL A 21 6.85 -5.21 2.42
C VAL A 21 7.65 -6.46 2.82
N LYS A 22 6.98 -7.54 3.20
CA LYS A 22 7.66 -8.80 3.53
C LYS A 22 8.38 -9.39 2.31
N ALA A 23 7.71 -9.38 1.16
CA ALA A 23 8.22 -9.92 -0.09
C ALA A 23 9.45 -9.16 -0.63
N VAL A 24 9.70 -7.91 -0.21
CA VAL A 24 10.93 -7.18 -0.59
C VAL A 24 12.19 -7.98 -0.22
N ASN A 25 12.19 -8.68 0.92
CA ASN A 25 13.34 -9.48 1.34
C ASN A 25 13.68 -10.62 0.38
N ASP A 26 12.70 -11.07 -0.41
CA ASP A 26 12.86 -12.15 -1.38
C ASP A 26 13.25 -11.64 -2.78
N LEU A 27 13.29 -10.32 -2.98
CA LEU A 27 13.70 -9.70 -4.24
C LEU A 27 15.22 -9.49 -4.30
N PRO A 28 15.81 -9.49 -5.51
CA PRO A 28 17.19 -9.04 -5.70
C PRO A 28 17.40 -7.63 -5.16
N LEU A 29 18.54 -7.36 -4.51
CA LEU A 29 18.83 -6.06 -3.90
C LEU A 29 18.67 -4.88 -4.87
N ALA A 30 19.00 -5.07 -6.15
CA ALA A 30 18.85 -4.05 -7.19
C ALA A 30 17.38 -3.62 -7.41
N GLU A 31 16.41 -4.46 -7.04
CA GLU A 31 14.98 -4.20 -7.20
C GLU A 31 14.33 -3.59 -5.95
N HIS A 32 15.04 -3.58 -4.81
CA HIS A 32 14.51 -3.11 -3.53
C HIS A 32 14.07 -1.65 -3.62
N SER A 33 14.89 -0.77 -4.19
CA SER A 33 14.56 0.66 -4.30
C SER A 33 13.26 0.89 -5.08
N ALA A 34 13.10 0.22 -6.23
CA ALA A 34 11.89 0.34 -7.03
C ALA A 34 10.66 -0.23 -6.30
N GLU A 35 10.82 -1.32 -5.55
CA GLU A 35 9.71 -1.91 -4.80
C GLU A 35 9.32 -1.05 -3.59
N PHE A 36 10.28 -0.46 -2.89
CA PHE A 36 10.00 0.50 -1.81
C PHE A 36 9.24 1.73 -2.31
N GLU A 37 9.59 2.30 -3.47
CA GLU A 37 8.84 3.41 -4.06
C GLU A 37 7.39 3.03 -4.36
N ARG A 38 7.15 1.84 -4.90
CA ARG A 38 5.78 1.36 -5.16
C ARG A 38 4.99 1.13 -3.87
N ILE A 39 5.62 0.59 -2.83
CA ILE A 39 5.00 0.40 -1.52
C ILE A 39 4.65 1.77 -0.92
N HIS A 40 5.55 2.74 -1.03
CA HIS A 40 5.34 4.10 -0.53
C HIS A 40 4.16 4.78 -1.23
N ALA A 41 4.08 4.70 -2.56
CA ALA A 41 2.97 5.27 -3.32
C ALA A 41 1.62 4.64 -2.94
N GLN A 42 1.57 3.32 -2.75
CA GLN A 42 0.35 2.64 -2.30
C GLN A 42 -0.06 3.01 -0.88
N LEU A 43 0.91 3.16 0.03
CA LEU A 43 0.65 3.65 1.38
C LEU A 43 0.08 5.06 1.35
N GLN A 44 0.69 5.95 0.57
CA GLN A 44 0.20 7.33 0.43
C GLN A 44 -1.21 7.35 -0.12
N GLN A 45 -1.51 6.55 -1.15
CA GLN A 45 -2.86 6.43 -1.69
C GLN A 45 -3.86 5.90 -0.67
N ALA A 46 -3.51 4.86 0.10
CA ALA A 46 -4.37 4.32 1.14
C ALA A 46 -4.65 5.34 2.27
N LEU A 47 -3.66 6.17 2.61
CA LEU A 47 -3.81 7.25 3.60
C LEU A 47 -4.65 8.41 3.06
N THR A 48 -4.44 8.86 1.83
CA THR A 48 -5.30 9.90 1.19
C THR A 48 -6.75 9.45 1.13
N ASN A 49 -6.97 8.19 0.77
CA ASN A 49 -8.27 7.55 0.75
C ASN A 49 -8.94 7.49 2.13
N LEU A 50 -8.15 7.34 3.21
CA LEU A 50 -8.63 7.36 4.59
C LEU A 50 -8.93 8.78 5.08
N ASP A 51 -8.10 9.75 4.71
CA ASP A 51 -8.24 11.16 5.11
C ASP A 51 -9.37 11.89 4.36
N GLY A 52 -9.85 11.34 3.24
CA GLY A 52 -11.06 11.80 2.54
C GLY A 52 -10.93 13.16 1.84
N VAL A 53 -9.72 13.54 1.38
CA VAL A 53 -9.45 14.80 0.66
C VAL A 53 -9.57 14.64 -0.85
#